data_AF-A0A822FMJ3-F1
#
_entry.id   AF-A0A822FMJ3-F1
#
_cell.length_a   1.000
_cell.length_b   1.000
_cell.length_c   1.000
_cell.angle_alpha   90.00
_cell.angle_beta   90.00
_cell.angle_gamma   90.00
#
_symmetry.space_group_name_H-M   'P 1'
#
loop_
_entity.id
_entity.type
_entity.pdbx_description
1 polymer ?
#
loop_
_entity_poly.entity_id
_entity_poly.type
_entity_poly.pdbx_seq_one_letter_code
_entity_poly.pdbx_strand_id
1 'polypeptide(L)' 'MALDETPSEPPNQLTVDESAAIRLYTIEWEEPHQSLYSMLNYTLKMASRENLRPYFRYLKLLLTALVKLPCVPPLT' A
#
# COMPACT_ATOMS: atom_id res chain seq x y z
N MET A 1 -7.34 -23.52 0.31
CA MET A 1 -6.92 -22.57 1.37
C MET A 1 -5.72 -21.82 0.84
N ALA A 2 -5.82 -20.50 0.64
CA ALA A 2 -4.78 -19.68 0.01
C ALA A 2 -3.57 -19.37 0.92
N LEU A 3 -3.43 -20.11 2.02
CA LEU A 3 -2.40 -19.88 3.05
C LEU A 3 -1.16 -20.77 2.87
N ASP A 4 -1.24 -21.84 2.06
CA ASP A 4 -0.12 -22.80 1.90
C ASP A 4 0.95 -22.40 0.87
N GLU A 5 0.70 -21.39 0.03
CA GLU A 5 1.60 -21.01 -1.07
C GLU A 5 2.23 -19.62 -0.91
N THR A 6 1.98 -18.92 0.20
CA THR A 6 2.61 -17.60 0.41
C THR A 6 4.01 -17.84 0.99
N PRO A 7 5.10 -17.51 0.28
CA PRO A 7 6.45 -17.67 0.80
C PRO A 7 6.61 -16.89 2.10
N SER A 8 7.26 -17.49 3.11
CA SER A 8 7.53 -16.82 4.40
C SER A 8 8.38 -15.56 4.23
N GLU A 9 9.14 -15.48 3.13
CA GLU A 9 9.95 -14.32 2.78
C GLU A 9 9.34 -13.63 1.55
N PRO A 10 8.93 -12.36 1.65
CA PRO A 10 8.47 -11.60 0.51
C PRO A 10 9.58 -11.51 -0.56
N PRO A 11 9.27 -11.68 -1.85
CA PRO A 11 10.22 -11.37 -2.91
C PRO A 11 10.63 -9.88 -2.84
N ASN A 12 11.82 -9.56 -3.37
CA ASN A 12 12.36 -8.19 -3.49
C ASN A 12 12.81 -7.51 -2.18
N GLN A 13 13.21 -8.27 -1.15
CA GLN A 13 13.71 -7.72 0.13
C GLN A 13 12.68 -6.80 0.84
N LEU A 14 11.40 -6.99 0.53
CA LEU A 14 10.32 -6.34 1.26
C LEU A 14 10.21 -6.98 2.64
N THR A 15 9.98 -6.16 3.66
CA THR A 15 9.53 -6.68 4.95
C THR A 15 8.08 -7.16 4.84
N VAL A 16 7.64 -7.98 5.81
CA VAL A 16 6.24 -8.39 5.90
C VAL A 16 5.32 -7.16 5.96
N ASP A 17 5.70 -6.13 6.72
CA ASP A 17 4.94 -4.88 6.85
C ASP A 17 4.86 -4.09 5.54
N GLU A 18 5.95 -4.05 4.76
CA GLU A 18 5.99 -3.38 3.47
C GLU A 18 5.10 -4.09 2.44
N SER A 19 5.16 -5.42 2.40
CA SER A 19 4.29 -6.25 1.57
C SER A 19 2.81 -6.10 1.98
N ALA A 20 2.53 -6.14 3.28
CA ALA A 20 1.19 -5.93 3.82
C ALA A 20 0.67 -4.53 3.53
N ALA A 21 1.51 -3.50 3.57
CA ALA A 21 1.13 -2.13 3.24
C ALA A 21 0.70 -1.99 1.78
N ILE A 22 1.44 -2.61 0.85
CA ILE A 22 1.08 -2.67 -0.57
C ILE A 22 -0.25 -3.42 -0.73
N ARG A 23 -0.38 -4.61 -0.15
CA ARG A 23 -1.61 -5.41 -0.24
C ARG A 23 -2.81 -4.66 0.31
N LEU A 24 -2.66 -3.97 1.43
CA LEU A 24 -3.71 -3.16 2.06
C LEU A 24 -4.10 -1.95 1.19
N TYR A 25 -3.16 -1.39 0.43
CA TYR A 25 -3.44 -0.33 -0.55
C TYR A 25 -4.13 -0.85 -1.80
N THR A 26 -3.95 -2.11 -2.18
CA THR A 26 -4.50 -2.65 -3.45
C THR A 26 -5.73 -3.52 -3.26
N ILE A 27 -6.08 -3.88 -2.03
CA ILE A 27 -7.24 -4.72 -1.75
C ILE A 27 -8.53 -3.92 -1.86
N GLU A 28 -9.48 -4.47 -2.61
CA GLU A 28 -10.87 -4.00 -2.62
C GLU A 28 -11.60 -4.54 -1.39
N TRP A 29 -12.40 -3.69 -0.76
CA TRP A 29 -13.21 -4.06 0.39
C TRP A 29 -14.66 -4.18 -0.08
N GLU A 30 -15.38 -5.16 0.45
CA GLU A 30 -16.80 -5.32 0.13
C GLU A 30 -17.62 -4.17 0.75
N GLU A 31 -18.60 -3.69 -0.01
CA GLU A 31 -19.58 -2.71 0.46
C GLU A 31 -20.23 -3.21 1.76
N PRO A 32 -20.41 -2.34 2.79
CA PRO A 32 -20.39 -0.88 2.74
C PRO A 32 -19.05 -0.22 3.14
N HIS A 33 -17.96 -0.98 3.23
CA HIS A 33 -16.72 -0.46 3.83
C HIS A 33 -15.85 0.26 2.80
N GLN A 34 -15.44 1.50 3.12
CA GLN A 34 -14.47 2.20 2.32
C GLN A 34 -13.09 1.53 2.44
N SER A 35 -12.53 1.10 1.32
CA SER A 35 -11.17 0.59 1.25
C SER A 35 -10.15 1.68 1.64
N LEU A 36 -9.01 1.26 2.19
CA LEU A 36 -7.96 2.21 2.58
C LEU A 36 -7.50 3.08 1.41
N TYR A 37 -7.39 2.50 0.20
CA TYR A 37 -6.99 3.25 -0.99
C TYR A 37 -7.99 4.36 -1.32
N SER A 38 -9.30 4.12 -1.14
CA SER A 38 -10.33 5.11 -1.40
C SER A 38 -10.22 6.27 -0.40
N MET A 39 -10.11 5.94 0.90
CA MET A 39 -9.98 6.93 1.97
C MET A 39 -8.69 7.76 1.85
N LEU A 40 -7.57 7.10 1.59
CA LEU A 40 -6.27 7.75 1.49
C LEU A 40 -6.18 8.64 0.25
N ASN A 41 -6.62 8.16 -0.92
CA ASN A 41 -6.62 8.97 -2.15
C ASN A 41 -7.56 10.16 -2.06
N TYR A 42 -8.71 10.00 -1.39
CA TYR A 42 -9.58 11.14 -1.09
C TYR A 42 -8.88 12.16 -0.19
N THR A 43 -8.26 11.70 0.91
CA THR A 43 -7.55 12.57 1.85
C THR A 43 -6.37 13.29 1.21
N LEU A 44 -5.62 12.63 0.31
CA LEU A 44 -4.51 13.23 -0.43
C LEU A 44 -4.95 14.38 -1.36
N LYS A 45 -6.19 14.34 -1.86
CA LYS A 45 -6.77 15.36 -2.74
C LYS A 45 -7.39 16.53 -1.95
N MET A 46 -7.57 16.41 -0.63
CA MET A 46 -8.13 17.50 0.17
C MET A 46 -7.16 18.67 0.30
N ALA A 47 -7.70 19.89 0.36
CA ALA A 47 -6.90 21.11 0.53
C ALA A 47 -6.19 21.16 1.90
N SER A 48 -6.83 20.63 2.96
CA SER A 48 -6.26 20.60 4.30
C SER A 48 -5.32 19.40 4.47
N ARG A 49 -4.02 19.68 4.64
CA ARG A 49 -2.98 18.67 4.90
C ARG A 49 -3.03 18.11 6.33
N GLU A 50 -3.79 18.74 7.22
CA GLU A 50 -3.97 18.27 8.60
C GLU A 50 -4.66 16.91 8.65
N ASN A 51 -5.61 16.67 7.74
CA ASN A 51 -6.31 15.39 7.60
C ASN A 51 -5.38 14.26 7.15
N LEU A 52 -4.19 14.58 6.60
CA LEU A 52 -3.21 13.61 6.15
C LEU A 52 -2.29 13.12 7.28
N ARG A 53 -2.18 13.87 8.38
CA ARG A 53 -1.28 13.54 9.51
C ARG A 53 -1.44 12.11 10.04
N PRO A 54 -2.67 11.57 10.21
CA PRO A 54 -2.85 10.19 10.69
C PRO A 54 -2.21 9.15 9.75
N TYR A 55 -2.11 9.46 8.46
CA TYR A 55 -1.58 8.55 7.44
C TYR A 55 -0.06 8.62 7.29
N PHE A 56 0.67 9.54 7.95
CA PHE A 56 2.10 9.74 7.70
C PHE A 56 2.96 8.50 7.93
N ARG A 57 2.69 7.75 9.00
CA ARG A 57 3.43 6.50 9.27
C ARG A 57 3.15 5.45 8.19
N TYR A 58 1.89 5.31 7.80
CA TYR A 58 1.48 4.40 6.74
C TYR A 58 2.08 4.80 5.38
N LEU A 59 2.01 6.09 5.02
CA LEU A 59 2.61 6.63 3.79
C LEU A 59 4.11 6.41 3.75
N LYS A 60 4.82 6.61 4.87
CA LYS A 60 6.25 6.32 4.94
C LYS A 60 6.52 4.84 4.64
N LEU A 61 5.77 3.93 5.26
CA LEU A 61 5.91 2.49 5.05
C LEU A 61 5.61 2.10 3.59
N LEU A 62 4.46 2.55 3.07
CA LEU A 62 4.03 2.27 1.70
C LEU A 62 5.03 2.81 0.67
N LEU A 63 5.47 4.06 0.79
CA LEU A 63 6.44 4.65 -0.14
C LEU A 63 7.80 3.94 -0.07
N THR A 64 8.24 3.54 1.13
CA THR A 64 9.47 2.75 1.30
C THR A 64 9.36 1.40 0.59
N ALA A 65 8.21 0.74 0.71
CA ALA A 65 7.92 -0.51 0.00
C ALA A 65 7.93 -0.32 -1.53
N LEU A 66 7.30 0.74 -2.03
CA LEU A 66 7.22 1.03 -3.47
C LEU A 66 8.60 1.32 -4.09
N VAL A 67 9.52 1.96 -3.36
CA VAL A 67 10.89 2.21 -3.84
C VAL A 67 11.70 0.92 -4.04
N LYS A 68 11.36 -0.16 -3.32
CA LYS A 68 12.00 -1.47 -3.46
C LYS A 68 11.46 -2.30 -4.63
N LEU A 69 10.32 -1.92 -5.21
CA LEU A 69 9.74 -2.64 -6.34
C LEU A 69 10.53 -2.37 -7.61
N PRO A 70 10.73 -3.39 -8.47
CA PRO A 70 11.40 -3.19 -9.75
C PRO A 70 10.59 -2.22 -10.61
N CYS A 71 11.25 -1.18 -11.14
CA CYS A 71 10.62 -0.30 -12.12
C CYS A 71 10.44 -1.05 -13.43
N VAL A 72 9.24 -0.95 -14.02
CA VAL A 72 9.02 -1.41 -15.39
C VAL A 72 9.83 -0.49 -16.30
N PRO A 73 10.74 -1.03 -17.15
CA PRO A 73 11.48 -0.20 -18.10
C PRO A 73 10.48 0.52 -19.03
N PRO A 74 10.75 1.77 -19.41
CA PRO A 74 9.86 2.51 -20.30
C PRO A 74 9.65 1.73 -21.60
N LEU A 75 8.40 1.63 -22.04
CA LEU A 75 8.06 1.04 -23.33
C LEU A 75 8.68 1.92 -24.42
N THR A 76 9.76 1.44 -25.04
CA THR A 76 10.41 2.08 -26.20
C THR A 76 9.58 1.94 -27.46
#